data_AF-A0A920H4N3-F1
#
_entry.id   AF-A0A920H4N3-F1
#
_cell.length_a   1.000
_cell.length_b   1.000
_cell.length_c   1.000
_cell.angle_alpha   90.00
_cell.angle_beta   90.00
_cell.angle_gamma   90.00
#
_symmetry.space_group_name_H-M   'P 1'
#
loop_
_entity.id
_entity.type
_entity.pdbx_description
1 polymer ?
#
loop_
_entity_poly.entity_id
_entity_poly.type
_entity_poly.pdbx_seq_one_letter_code
_entity_poly.pdbx_strand_id
1 'polypeptide(L)'
;MFVPIYLFNQGINIIDISILVGIYTITWGILQIFSGYYSDIFGRNKLILIGMFLCAISISILPSINSILIYVLTFILGLGMALLYPSISAAVNDHTEEE
;
A
#
# COMPACT_ATOMS: atom_id res chain seq x y z
N MET A 1 -10.66 -3.30 1.18
CA MET A 1 -11.91 -4.01 0.81
C MET A 1 -13.01 -3.08 0.26
N PHE A 2 -13.14 -1.83 0.71
CA PHE A 2 -14.22 -0.92 0.25
C PHE A 2 -14.01 -0.24 -1.13
N VAL A 3 -12.76 -0.07 -1.58
CA VAL A 3 -12.43 0.66 -2.83
C VAL A 3 -13.11 0.11 -4.10
N PRO A 4 -13.17 -1.22 -4.34
CA PRO A 4 -13.83 -1.78 -5.53
C PRO A 4 -15.33 -1.47 -5.59
N ILE A 5 -16.01 -1.54 -4.44
CA ILE A 5 -17.45 -1.23 -4.32
C ILE A 5 -17.70 0.26 -4.58
N TYR A 6 -16.81 1.14 -4.11
CA TYR A 6 -16.89 2.57 -4.38
C TYR A 6 -16.73 2.88 -5.88
N LEU A 7 -15.74 2.28 -6.55
CA LEU A 7 -15.52 2.48 -7.98
C LEU A 7 -16.65 1.88 -8.83
N PHE A 8 -17.22 0.76 -8.40
CA PHE A 8 -18.39 0.18 -9.05
C PHE A 8 -19.62 1.09 -8.96
N ASN A 9 -19.87 1.71 -7.80
CA ASN A 9 -20.93 2.71 -7.63
C ASN A 9 -20.69 3.99 -8.46
N GLN A 10 -19.45 4.29 -8.84
CA GLN A 10 -19.12 5.40 -9.74
C GLN A 10 -19.35 5.07 -11.24
N GLY A 11 -19.79 3.84 -11.56
CA GLY A 11 -20.04 3.41 -12.95
C GLY A 11 -18.77 3.02 -13.71
N ILE A 12 -17.66 2.79 -13.02
CA ILE A 12 -16.40 2.32 -13.64
C ILE A 12 -16.54 0.85 -14.04
N ASN A 13 -15.95 0.49 -15.17
CA ASN A 13 -16.00 -0.87 -15.70
C ASN A 13 -15.34 -1.86 -14.71
N ILE A 14 -15.99 -3.00 -14.50
CA ILE A 14 -15.49 -4.10 -13.66
C ILE A 14 -14.08 -4.56 -14.06
N ILE A 15 -13.76 -4.50 -15.36
CA ILE A 15 -12.44 -4.88 -15.88
C ILE A 15 -11.36 -3.94 -15.33
N ASP A 16 -11.60 -2.62 -15.36
CA ASP A 16 -10.65 -1.62 -14.86
C ASP A 16 -10.45 -1.76 -13.34
N ILE A 17 -11.54 -2.00 -12.61
CA ILE A 17 -11.49 -2.26 -11.15
C ILE A 17 -10.61 -3.48 -10.86
N SER A 18 -10.77 -4.55 -11.65
CA SER A 18 -9.98 -5.78 -11.50
C SER A 18 -8.50 -5.55 -11.79
N ILE A 19 -8.17 -4.74 -12.81
CA ILE A 19 -6.80 -4.36 -13.13
C ILE A 19 -6.18 -3.54 -11.98
N LEU A 20 -6.92 -2.59 -11.41
CA LEU A 20 -6.45 -1.77 -10.28
C LEU A 20 -6.17 -2.63 -9.05
N VAL A 21 -7.09 -3.51 -8.67
CA VAL A 21 -6.90 -4.45 -7.56
C VAL A 21 -5.72 -5.38 -7.86
N GLY A 22 -5.56 -5.84 -9.10
CA GLY A 22 -4.44 -6.66 -9.54
C GLY A 22 -3.09 -5.95 -9.36
N ILE A 23 -2.96 -4.71 -9.84
CA ILE A 23 -1.73 -3.90 -9.67
C ILE A 23 -1.41 -3.71 -8.20
N TYR A 24 -2.39 -3.29 -7.39
CA TYR A 24 -2.20 -3.15 -5.95
C TYR A 24 -1.69 -4.46 -5.31
N THR A 25 -2.32 -5.59 -5.63
CA THR A 25 -2.00 -6.89 -5.03
C THR A 25 -0.62 -7.39 -5.45
N ILE A 26 -0.27 -7.24 -6.73
CA ILE A 26 1.03 -7.64 -7.27
C ILE A 26 2.13 -6.77 -6.67
N THR A 27 1.96 -5.45 -6.69
CA THR A 27 2.94 -4.52 -6.12
C THR A 27 3.12 -4.79 -4.64
N TRP A 28 2.02 -4.89 -3.88
CA TRP A 28 2.09 -5.19 -2.46
C TRP A 28 2.79 -6.54 -2.20
N GLY A 29 2.36 -7.62 -2.84
CA GLY A 29 2.89 -8.96 -2.60
C GLY A 29 4.36 -9.12 -2.99
N ILE A 30 4.78 -8.58 -4.13
CA ILE A 30 6.18 -8.65 -4.57
C ILE A 30 7.06 -7.78 -3.67
N LEU A 31 6.65 -6.53 -3.42
CA LEU A 31 7.49 -5.60 -2.68
C LEU A 31 7.54 -5.91 -1.19
N GLN A 32 6.55 -6.62 -0.64
CA GLN A 32 6.55 -7.03 0.76
C GLN A 32 7.79 -7.88 1.10
N ILE A 33 8.23 -8.76 0.20
CA ILE A 33 9.43 -9.59 0.39
C ILE A 33 10.68 -8.72 0.54
N PHE A 34 10.85 -7.72 -0.33
CA PHE A 34 11.99 -6.81 -0.29
C PHE A 34 11.93 -5.86 0.91
N SER A 35 10.73 -5.36 1.22
CA SER A 35 10.54 -4.40 2.30
C SER A 35 10.94 -4.93 3.68
N GLY A 36 10.76 -6.23 3.94
CA GLY A 36 11.24 -6.86 5.18
C GLY A 36 12.75 -6.72 5.34
N TYR A 37 13.51 -7.07 4.31
CA TYR A 37 14.96 -6.91 4.31
C TYR A 37 15.40 -5.44 4.42
N TYR A 38 14.75 -4.53 3.68
CA TYR A 38 15.05 -3.10 3.76
C TYR A 38 14.68 -2.47 5.12
N SER A 39 13.65 -3.01 5.79
CA SER A 39 13.20 -2.56 7.12
C SER A 39 14.28 -2.76 8.18
N ASP A 40 15.03 -3.85 8.09
CA ASP A 40 16.11 -4.15 9.05
C ASP A 40 17.35 -3.27 8.83
N ILE A 41 17.58 -2.76 7.61
CA ILE A 41 18.76 -1.93 7.28
C ILE A 41 18.51 -0.43 7.52
N PHE A 42 17.37 0.11 7.07
CA PHE A 42 17.10 1.55 7.09
C PHE A 42 16.52 2.07 8.42
N GLY A 43 16.12 1.15 9.30
CA GLY A 43 15.47 1.46 10.57
C GLY A 43 13.96 1.47 10.43
N ARG A 44 13.32 0.62 11.25
CA ARG A 44 11.90 0.25 11.19
C ARG A 44 10.96 1.46 11.29
N ASN A 45 11.20 2.36 12.24
CA ASN A 45 10.35 3.54 12.46
C ASN A 45 10.30 4.49 11.24
N LYS A 46 11.40 4.62 10.50
CA LYS A 46 11.44 5.49 9.31
C LYS A 46 10.66 4.89 8.15
N LEU A 47 10.76 3.56 7.95
CA LEU A 47 9.99 2.87 6.92
C LEU A 47 8.48 2.97 7.16
N ILE A 48 8.04 2.79 8.40
CA ILE A 48 6.63 2.92 8.77
C ILE A 48 6.12 4.33 8.46
N LEU A 49 6.89 5.36 8.82
CA LEU A 49 6.51 6.75 8.59
C LEU A 49 6.38 7.09 7.10
N ILE A 50 7.33 6.62 6.28
CA ILE A 50 7.32 6.80 4.82
C ILE A 50 6.14 6.03 4.20
N GLY A 51 5.96 4.77 4.59
CA GLY A 51 4.85 3.94 4.11
C GLY A 51 3.49 4.55 4.45
N MET A 52 3.33 5.05 5.68
CA MET A 52 2.10 5.74 6.11
C MET A 52 1.85 7.00 5.30
N PHE A 53 2.90 7.80 5.07
CA PHE A 53 2.79 9.03 4.30
C PHE A 53 2.38 8.77 2.85
N LEU A 54 3.00 7.78 2.20
CA LEU A 54 2.64 7.36 0.84
C LEU A 54 1.20 6.85 0.77
N CYS A 55 0.77 6.02 1.74
CA CYS A 55 -0.61 5.55 1.81
C CYS A 55 -1.62 6.70 2.00
N ALA A 56 -1.34 7.62 2.90
CA ALA A 56 -2.21 8.76 3.19
C ALA A 56 -2.41 9.67 1.97
N ILE A 57 -1.32 9.97 1.26
CA ILE A 57 -1.36 10.76 0.02
C ILE A 57 -2.16 10.02 -1.06
N SER A 58 -1.84 8.75 -1.30
CA SER A 58 -2.50 7.97 -2.34
C SER A 58 -4.01 7.87 -2.11
N ILE A 59 -4.44 7.57 -0.88
CA ILE A 59 -5.87 7.46 -0.53
C ILE A 59 -6.58 8.82 -0.65
N SER A 60 -5.94 9.91 -0.25
CA SER A 60 -6.53 11.26 -0.32
C SER A 60 -6.76 11.72 -1.76
N ILE A 61 -5.85 11.34 -2.67
CA ILE A 61 -5.89 11.76 -4.07
C ILE A 61 -6.75 10.81 -4.94
N LEU A 62 -6.82 9.52 -4.60
CA LEU A 62 -7.54 8.49 -5.35
C LEU A 62 -8.97 8.90 -5.78
N PRO A 63 -9.84 9.46 -4.91
CA PRO A 63 -11.21 9.80 -5.30
C PRO A 63 -11.33 11.03 -6.20
N SER A 64 -10.25 11.81 -6.36
CA SER A 64 -10.26 13.05 -7.16
C SER A 64 -9.74 12.84 -8.59
N ILE A 65 -9.24 11.64 -8.93
CA ILE A 65 -8.59 11.35 -10.22
C ILE A 65 -9.39 10.33 -11.01
N ASN A 66 -9.85 10.72 -12.20
CA ASN A 66 -10.55 9.85 -13.16
C ASN A 66 -9.73 9.61 -14.45
N SER A 67 -8.39 9.61 -14.34
CA SER A 67 -7.47 9.48 -15.48
C SER A 67 -6.51 8.29 -15.31
N ILE A 68 -5.62 8.06 -16.28
CA ILE A 68 -4.57 7.02 -16.25
C ILE A 68 -3.70 7.10 -14.98
N LEU A 69 -3.65 8.27 -14.34
CA LEU A 69 -3.02 8.51 -13.04
C LEU A 69 -3.53 7.61 -11.91
N ILE A 70 -4.75 7.08 -12.00
CA ILE A 70 -5.32 6.19 -10.97
C ILE A 70 -4.52 4.88 -10.85
N TYR A 71 -3.95 4.38 -11.96
CA TYR A 71 -3.08 3.20 -11.97
C TYR A 71 -1.76 3.46 -11.24
N VAL A 72 -1.17 4.64 -11.46
CA VAL A 72 0.07 5.06 -10.80
C VAL A 72 -0.16 5.23 -9.30
N LEU A 73 -1.26 5.86 -8.89
CA LEU A 73 -1.60 6.00 -7.47
C LEU A 73 -1.84 4.65 -6.79
N THR A 74 -2.48 3.71 -7.50
CA THR A 74 -2.74 2.36 -6.97
C THR A 74 -1.44 1.57 -6.81
N PHE A 75 -0.47 1.77 -7.70
CA PHE A 75 0.88 1.25 -7.55
C PHE A 75 1.60 1.88 -6.33
N ILE A 76 1.56 3.21 -6.18
CA ILE A 76 2.16 3.90 -5.03
C ILE A 76 1.51 3.46 -3.71
N LEU A 77 0.20 3.25 -3.71
CA LEU A 77 -0.54 2.71 -2.56
C LEU A 77 -0.06 1.30 -2.19
N GLY A 78 0.10 0.41 -3.18
CA GLY A 78 0.65 -0.93 -2.96
C GLY A 78 2.07 -0.89 -2.41
N LEU A 79 2.89 0.04 -2.92
CA LEU A 79 4.24 0.34 -2.44
C LEU A 79 4.26 0.77 -0.96
N GLY A 80 3.41 1.74 -0.60
CA GLY A 80 3.28 2.22 0.77
C GLY A 80 2.85 1.10 1.72
N MET A 81 1.90 0.26 1.30
CA MET A 81 1.42 -0.86 2.09
C MET A 81 2.48 -1.96 2.27
N ALA A 82 3.31 -2.19 1.24
CA ALA A 82 4.41 -3.15 1.31
C ALA A 82 5.43 -2.74 2.36
N LEU A 83 5.75 -1.45 2.47
CA LEU A 83 6.68 -0.93 3.48
C LEU A 83 6.08 -0.94 4.89
N LEU A 84 4.79 -0.69 5.01
CA LEU A 84 4.14 -0.46 6.29
C LEU A 84 3.85 -1.76 7.05
N TYR A 85 3.29 -2.77 6.38
CA TYR A 85 2.82 -4.00 7.05
C TYR A 85 3.93 -4.83 7.73
N PRO A 86 5.04 -5.20 7.07
CA PRO A 86 6.10 -5.97 7.70
C PRO A 86 6.88 -5.17 8.73
N SER A 87 7.08 -3.86 8.52
CA SER A 87 7.79 -3.01 9.50
C SER A 87 7.00 -2.87 10.80
N ILE A 88 5.66 -2.76 10.75
CA ILE A 88 4.84 -2.76 11.97
C ILE A 88 4.90 -4.12 12.67
N SER A 89 4.75 -5.22 11.93
CA SER A 89 4.80 -6.58 12.51
C SER A 89 6.15 -6.84 13.19
N ALA A 90 7.24 -6.40 12.59
CA ALA A 90 8.58 -6.54 13.14
C ALA A 90 8.79 -5.63 14.37
N ALA A 91 8.33 -4.38 14.32
CA ALA A 91 8.42 -3.46 15.45
C ALA A 91 7.65 -3.96 16.68
N VAL A 92 6.49 -4.60 16.50
CA VAL A 92 5.75 -5.22 17.61
C VAL A 92 6.55 -6.38 18.20
N ASN A 93 7.14 -7.24 17.36
CA ASN A 93 7.94 -8.38 17.82
C ASN A 93 9.15 -7.95 18.67
N ASP A 94 9.86 -6.88 18.29
CA ASP A 94 10.99 -6.37 19.08
C ASP A 94 10.59 -5.99 20.51
N HIS A 95 9.41 -5.40 20.69
CA HIS A 95 8.94 -4.98 22.01
C HIS A 95 8.34 -6.13 22.83
N THR A 96 8.18 -7.32 22.24
CA THR A 96 7.66 -8.51 22.94
C THR A 96 8.77 -9.45 23.41
N GLU A 97 9.96 -9.39 22.83
CA GLU A 97 11.13 -10.18 23.26
C GLU A 97 11.89 -9.54 24.45
N GLU A 98 11.55 -8.31 24.84
CA GLU A 98 12.15 -7.62 26.00
C GLU A 98 11.46 -7.92 27.35
N GLU A 99 10.42 -8.77 27.40
CA GLU A 99 9.77 -9.28 28.64
C GLU A 99 10.03 -10.77 28.89
#